data_AF-A0A9P8JZ02-F1
#
_entry.id   AF-A0A9P8JZ02-F1
#
_cell.length_a   1.000
_cell.length_b   1.000
_cell.length_c   1.000
_cell.angle_alpha   90.00
_cell.angle_beta   90.00
_cell.angle_gamma   90.00
#
_symmetry.space_group_name_H-M   'P 1'
#
loop_
_entity.id
_entity.type
_entity.pdbx_description
1 polymer ?
#
loop_
_entity_poly.entity_id
_entity_poly.type
_entity_poly.pdbx_seq_one_letter_code
_entity_poly.pdbx_strand_id
1 'polypeptide(L)'
;MADLATPSAATMSTIDAGAQKPAFTKPEKPDQAEYDKTLAEAQKALDAAKSIKAKLDSRPNNKESPEAKRQQELRARLSEIREAQKSGKSSRAQQLGQIQRLDEQLKSRINEQKTARSRVAFRSVDEIQNEINRLQAQVETGTMKIVDEKKNLAEITALNKQKKGFAGFEQAQKQIDDIKAQIADIKKSMDDPASKA
;
A
#
# COMPACT_ATOMS: atom_id res chain seq x y z
N MET A 1 -22.33 -29.58 -11.50
CA MET A 1 -21.44 -29.08 -12.56
C MET A 1 -20.02 -29.54 -12.18
N ALA A 2 -19.74 -30.82 -12.36
CA ALA A 2 -19.18 -31.41 -13.59
C ALA A 2 -17.70 -31.01 -13.76
N ASP A 3 -16.80 -31.90 -13.32
CA ASP A 3 -15.75 -32.51 -14.15
C ASP A 3 -14.99 -33.53 -13.25
N LEU A 4 -15.15 -34.84 -13.41
CA LEU A 4 -14.72 -35.73 -14.50
C LEU A 4 -13.23 -36.12 -14.43
N ALA A 5 -13.04 -37.44 -14.55
CA ALA A 5 -11.92 -38.14 -15.20
C ALA A 5 -10.63 -38.46 -14.40
N THR A 6 -10.71 -39.51 -13.57
CA THR A 6 -10.07 -40.85 -13.74
C THR A 6 -9.20 -41.10 -15.01
N PRO A 7 -8.51 -42.26 -15.14
CA PRO A 7 -7.67 -43.06 -14.23
C PRO A 7 -6.41 -43.61 -14.96
N SER A 8 -5.57 -44.41 -14.30
CA SER A 8 -4.93 -45.57 -14.97
C SER A 8 -4.45 -46.54 -13.87
N ALA A 9 -5.18 -47.62 -13.59
CA ALA A 9 -5.27 -48.85 -14.37
C ALA A 9 -3.94 -49.61 -14.44
N ALA A 10 -3.61 -50.30 -13.36
CA ALA A 10 -2.88 -51.55 -13.45
C ALA A 10 -3.52 -52.57 -12.49
N THR A 11 -4.37 -53.39 -13.11
CA THR A 11 -4.51 -54.84 -12.83
C THR A 11 -4.93 -55.28 -11.44
N MET A 12 -6.24 -55.45 -11.32
CA MET A 12 -6.92 -56.69 -10.90
C MET A 12 -6.00 -57.89 -10.57
N SER A 13 -6.14 -58.48 -9.38
CA SER A 13 -6.37 -59.93 -9.27
C SER A 13 -6.93 -60.31 -7.90
N THR A 14 -8.22 -60.62 -7.92
CA THR A 14 -8.89 -61.77 -7.27
C THR A 14 -8.46 -62.29 -5.88
N ILE A 15 -9.41 -62.20 -4.95
CA ILE A 15 -9.95 -63.25 -4.05
C ILE A 15 -8.95 -64.20 -3.35
N ASP A 16 -8.86 -64.15 -2.01
CA ASP A 16 -9.25 -65.32 -1.20
C ASP A 16 -9.62 -64.92 0.23
N ALA A 17 -10.70 -65.54 0.73
CA ALA A 17 -11.25 -65.37 2.06
C ALA A 17 -10.53 -66.32 3.03
N GLY A 18 -9.67 -65.76 3.89
CA GLY A 18 -9.07 -66.46 5.03
C GLY A 18 -9.35 -65.70 6.31
N ALA A 19 -10.18 -66.27 7.18
CA ALA A 19 -10.60 -65.71 8.47
C ALA A 19 -9.42 -65.38 9.41
N GLN A 20 -9.46 -64.24 10.11
CA GLN A 20 -8.81 -64.07 11.43
C GLN A 20 -9.36 -62.88 12.23
N LYS A 21 -9.57 -63.14 13.53
CA LYS A 21 -10.14 -62.28 14.59
C LYS A 21 -9.28 -61.02 14.87
N PRO A 22 -9.85 -59.94 15.46
CA PRO A 22 -9.08 -58.76 15.85
C PRO A 22 -8.05 -59.13 16.93
N ALA A 23 -6.77 -59.04 16.59
CA ALA A 23 -5.68 -59.24 17.54
C ALA A 23 -5.54 -57.99 18.43
N PHE A 24 -5.87 -58.16 19.71
CA PHE A 24 -5.50 -57.22 20.76
C PHE A 24 -3.96 -57.28 20.89
N THR A 25 -3.24 -56.33 20.31
CA THR A 25 -1.79 -56.22 20.53
C THR A 25 -1.57 -55.72 21.95
N LYS A 26 -0.87 -56.53 22.77
CA LYS A 26 -0.39 -56.06 24.07
C LYS A 26 0.57 -54.90 23.80
N PRO A 27 0.48 -53.77 24.53
CA PRO A 27 1.46 -52.70 24.39
C PRO A 27 2.86 -53.30 24.56
N GLU A 28 3.74 -53.06 23.59
CA GLU A 28 5.14 -53.45 23.69
C GLU A 28 5.73 -52.79 24.92
N LYS A 29 6.52 -53.56 25.68
CA LYS A 29 7.26 -53.01 26.82
C LYS A 29 8.14 -51.87 26.29
N PRO A 30 8.15 -50.68 26.93
CA PRO A 30 9.04 -49.61 26.54
C PRO A 30 10.47 -50.15 26.40
N ASP A 31 11.14 -49.85 25.29
CA ASP A 31 12.54 -50.20 25.10
C ASP A 31 13.35 -49.51 26.20
N GLN A 32 13.75 -50.29 27.20
CA GLN A 32 14.44 -49.80 28.38
C GLN A 32 15.76 -49.12 27.99
N ALA A 33 16.40 -49.55 26.89
CA ALA A 33 17.65 -48.95 26.43
C ALA A 33 17.43 -47.56 25.82
N GLU A 34 16.35 -47.35 25.08
CA GLU A 34 15.97 -46.02 24.57
C GLU A 34 15.52 -45.10 25.71
N TYR A 35 14.79 -45.64 26.69
CA TYR A 35 14.41 -44.90 27.89
C TYR A 35 15.64 -44.46 28.70
N ASP A 36 16.59 -45.36 28.95
CA ASP A 36 17.80 -45.04 29.71
C ASP A 36 18.70 -44.04 28.96
N LYS A 37 18.76 -44.14 27.62
CA LYS A 37 19.49 -43.20 26.76
C LYS A 37 18.86 -41.80 26.80
N THR A 38 17.54 -41.71 26.61
CA THR A 38 16.82 -40.43 26.66
C THR A 38 16.86 -39.80 28.05
N LEU A 39 16.84 -40.62 29.11
CA LEU A 39 17.03 -40.18 30.49
C LEU A 39 18.43 -39.62 30.70
N ALA A 40 19.48 -40.30 30.22
CA ALA A 40 20.85 -39.81 30.32
C ALA A 40 21.08 -38.49 29.55
N GLU A 41 20.51 -38.37 28.35
CA GLU A 41 20.55 -37.14 27.55
C GLU A 41 19.79 -35.98 28.24
N ALA A 42 18.60 -36.25 28.77
CA ALA A 42 17.81 -35.27 29.52
C ALA A 42 18.52 -34.85 30.81
N GLN A 43 19.14 -35.78 31.54
CA GLN A 43 19.89 -35.50 32.76
C GLN A 43 21.10 -34.62 32.45
N LYS A 44 21.85 -34.91 31.38
CA LYS A 44 22.99 -34.09 30.94
C LYS A 44 22.56 -32.68 30.53
N ALA A 45 21.44 -32.54 29.82
CA ALA A 45 20.88 -31.24 29.46
C ALA A 45 20.43 -30.45 30.70
N LEU A 46 19.84 -31.14 31.68
CA LEU A 46 19.37 -30.56 32.92
C LEU A 46 20.54 -30.11 33.81
N ASP A 47 21.62 -30.89 33.89
CA ASP A 47 22.83 -30.51 34.62
C ASP A 47 23.58 -29.36 33.95
N ALA A 48 23.61 -29.33 32.61
CA ALA A 48 24.11 -28.18 31.87
C ALA A 48 23.28 -26.92 32.17
N ALA A 49 21.94 -27.03 32.15
CA ALA A 49 21.04 -25.92 32.48
C ALA A 49 21.19 -25.45 33.95
N LYS A 50 21.31 -26.37 34.90
CA LYS A 50 21.60 -26.06 36.32
C LYS A 50 22.93 -25.34 36.49
N SER A 51 23.97 -25.75 35.77
CA SER A 51 25.28 -25.10 35.84
C SER A 51 25.25 -23.66 35.30
N ILE A 52 24.48 -23.41 34.25
CA ILE A 52 24.27 -22.07 33.68
C ILE A 52 23.43 -21.22 34.65
N LYS A 53 22.37 -21.80 35.23
CA LYS A 53 21.52 -21.13 36.21
C LYS A 53 22.32 -20.76 37.47
N ALA A 54 23.13 -21.67 37.99
CA ALA A 54 24.00 -21.42 39.14
C ALA A 54 25.02 -20.30 38.86
N LYS A 55 25.56 -20.21 37.63
CA LYS A 55 26.43 -19.09 37.21
C LYS A 55 25.69 -17.76 37.08
N LEU A 56 24.40 -17.78 36.77
CA LEU A 56 23.56 -16.59 36.70
C LEU A 56 23.13 -16.13 38.10
N ASP A 57 22.77 -17.06 38.97
CA ASP A 57 22.37 -16.82 40.36
C ASP A 57 23.57 -16.42 41.24
N SER A 58 24.80 -16.82 40.88
CA SER A 58 26.02 -16.39 41.57
C SER A 58 26.53 -15.00 41.16
N ARG A 59 25.93 -14.38 40.13
CA ARG A 59 26.19 -12.95 39.90
C ARG A 59 25.62 -12.17 41.09
N PRO A 60 26.43 -11.33 41.76
CA PRO A 60 25.90 -10.49 42.83
C PRO A 60 24.78 -9.64 42.23
N ASN A 61 23.55 -9.86 42.69
CA ASN A 61 22.36 -9.10 42.31
C ASN A 61 22.37 -7.70 42.95
N ASN A 62 23.54 -7.06 42.93
CA ASN A 62 23.79 -5.81 43.57
C ASN A 62 23.36 -4.70 42.61
N LYS A 63 22.08 -4.35 42.70
CA LYS A 63 21.44 -3.27 41.92
C LYS A 63 22.19 -1.93 42.06
N GLU A 64 22.99 -1.78 43.11
CA GLU A 64 23.82 -0.62 43.42
C GLU A 64 25.20 -0.61 42.75
N SER A 65 25.65 -1.73 42.15
CA SER A 65 26.95 -1.80 41.47
C SER A 65 27.03 -0.77 40.32
N PRO A 66 28.18 -0.11 40.10
CA PRO A 66 28.38 0.78 38.95
C PRO A 66 28.00 0.14 37.62
N GLU A 67 28.26 -1.16 37.45
CA GLU A 67 27.88 -1.90 36.24
C GLU A 67 26.36 -2.11 36.12
N ALA A 68 25.67 -2.36 37.24
CA ALA A 68 24.22 -2.51 37.27
C ALA A 68 23.52 -1.18 36.95
N LYS A 69 24.02 -0.06 37.50
CA LYS A 69 23.56 1.30 37.17
C LYS A 69 23.79 1.62 35.69
N ARG A 70 24.97 1.30 35.15
CA ARG A 70 25.28 1.48 33.71
C ARG A 70 24.39 0.61 32.82
N GLN A 71 24.10 -0.64 33.22
CA GLN A 71 23.18 -1.51 32.48
C GLN A 71 21.74 -0.97 32.51
N GLN A 72 21.29 -0.44 33.65
CA GLN A 72 19.97 0.18 33.77
C GLN A 72 19.87 1.44 32.90
N GLU A 73 20.89 2.30 32.89
CA GLU A 73 20.96 3.49 32.04
C GLU A 73 20.97 3.11 30.55
N LEU A 74 21.73 2.09 30.14
CA LEU A 74 21.73 1.60 28.76
C LEU A 74 20.37 1.03 28.35
N ARG A 75 19.67 0.32 29.25
CA ARG A 75 18.30 -0.16 29.00
C ARG A 75 17.30 1.00 28.87
N ALA A 76 17.42 2.02 29.72
CA ALA A 76 16.60 3.24 29.65
C ALA A 76 16.80 3.97 28.31
N ARG A 77 18.06 4.23 27.94
CA ARG A 77 18.40 4.83 26.62
C ARG A 77 17.90 3.98 25.46
N LEU A 78 18.01 2.65 25.54
CA LEU A 78 17.49 1.75 24.51
C LEU A 78 15.96 1.83 24.39
N SER A 79 15.23 1.93 25.51
CA SER A 79 13.77 2.13 25.47
C SER A 79 13.39 3.49 24.88
N GLU A 80 14.10 4.56 25.25
CA GLU A 80 13.90 5.90 24.69
C GLU A 80 14.11 5.91 23.17
N ILE A 81 15.20 5.30 22.69
CA ILE A 81 15.50 5.17 21.26
C ILE A 81 14.40 4.37 20.55
N ARG A 82 13.91 3.27 21.14
CA ARG A 82 12.85 2.46 20.54
C ARG A 82 11.54 3.22 20.42
N GLU A 83 11.14 3.97 21.45
CA GLU A 83 9.93 4.78 21.39
C GLU A 83 10.06 5.95 20.41
N ALA A 84 11.21 6.63 20.38
CA ALA A 84 11.51 7.65 19.39
C ALA A 84 11.42 7.08 17.96
N GLN A 85 12.07 5.95 17.69
CA GLN A 85 12.00 5.28 16.39
C GLN A 85 10.59 4.83 16.01
N LYS A 86 9.81 4.31 16.97
CA LYS A 86 8.43 3.88 16.74
C LYS A 86 7.55 5.07 16.36
N SER A 87 7.68 6.19 17.09
CA SER A 87 6.93 7.42 16.80
C SER A 87 7.29 8.01 15.43
N GLY A 88 8.58 8.08 15.09
CA GLY A 88 9.06 8.54 13.78
C GLY A 88 8.58 7.65 12.63
N LYS A 89 8.62 6.33 12.80
CA LYS A 89 8.07 5.38 11.81
C LYS A 89 6.57 5.54 11.60
N SER A 90 5.81 5.72 12.68
CA SER A 90 4.36 5.92 12.60
C SER A 90 4.01 7.22 11.87
N SER A 91 4.69 8.33 12.19
CA SER A 91 4.52 9.61 11.51
C SER A 91 4.87 9.51 10.02
N ARG A 92 6.03 8.92 9.69
CA ARG A 92 6.45 8.72 8.29
C ARG A 92 5.45 7.86 7.52
N ALA A 93 4.92 6.78 8.12
CA ALA A 93 3.91 5.94 7.48
C ALA A 93 2.60 6.71 7.20
N GLN A 94 2.18 7.57 8.14
CA GLN A 94 1.02 8.44 7.95
C GLN A 94 1.23 9.45 6.82
N GLN A 95 2.38 10.13 6.79
CA GLN A 95 2.74 11.09 5.74
C GLN A 95 2.83 10.43 4.37
N LEU A 96 3.47 9.25 4.27
CA LEU A 96 3.52 8.47 3.02
C LEU A 96 2.12 8.07 2.55
N GLY A 97 1.24 7.64 3.47
CA GLY A 97 -0.14 7.33 3.14
C GLY A 97 -0.93 8.56 2.66
N GLN A 98 -0.68 9.74 3.23
CA GLN A 98 -1.27 11.00 2.76
C GLN A 98 -0.78 11.36 1.35
N ILE A 99 0.53 11.24 1.08
CA ILE A 99 1.11 11.47 -0.25
C ILE A 99 0.48 10.54 -1.28
N GLN A 100 0.34 9.25 -0.98
CA GLN A 100 -0.26 8.28 -1.89
C GLN A 100 -1.70 8.64 -2.26
N ARG A 101 -2.52 9.02 -1.28
CA ARG A 101 -3.90 9.46 -1.51
C ARG A 101 -3.97 10.72 -2.37
N LEU A 102 -3.11 11.70 -2.08
CA LEU A 102 -3.03 12.94 -2.87
C LEU A 102 -2.51 12.67 -4.29
N ASP A 103 -1.56 11.76 -4.48
CA ASP A 103 -1.06 11.35 -5.80
C ASP A 103 -2.15 10.66 -6.63
N GLU A 104 -2.99 9.82 -6.03
CA GLU A 104 -4.15 9.22 -6.69
C GLU A 104 -5.18 10.27 -7.10
N GLN A 105 -5.49 11.20 -6.19
CA GLN A 105 -6.37 12.33 -6.49
C GLN A 105 -5.79 13.21 -7.60
N LEU A 106 -4.49 13.50 -7.57
CA LEU A 106 -3.80 14.28 -8.58
C LEU A 106 -3.89 13.62 -9.95
N LYS A 107 -3.60 12.32 -10.05
CA LYS A 107 -3.72 11.55 -11.28
C LYS A 107 -5.16 11.56 -11.82
N SER A 108 -6.14 11.37 -10.94
CA SER A 108 -7.56 11.41 -11.30
C SER A 108 -7.94 12.77 -11.90
N ARG A 109 -7.59 13.87 -11.22
CA ARG A 109 -7.88 15.25 -11.68
C ARG A 109 -7.17 15.60 -12.98
N ILE A 110 -5.92 15.20 -13.15
CA ILE A 110 -5.17 15.40 -14.39
C ILE A 110 -5.84 14.65 -15.55
N ASN A 111 -6.25 13.40 -15.35
CA ASN A 111 -6.93 12.62 -16.37
C ASN A 111 -8.29 13.23 -16.74
N GLU A 112 -9.08 13.63 -15.74
CA GLU A 112 -10.35 14.33 -15.94
C GLU A 112 -10.15 15.61 -16.78
N GLN A 113 -9.18 16.44 -16.40
CA GLN A 113 -8.86 17.68 -17.12
C GLN A 113 -8.37 17.40 -18.55
N LYS A 114 -7.54 16.36 -18.74
CA LYS A 114 -7.03 15.97 -20.07
C LYS A 114 -8.17 15.50 -20.98
N THR A 115 -9.06 14.64 -20.48
CA THR A 115 -10.25 14.16 -21.22
C THR A 115 -11.20 15.31 -21.54
N ALA A 116 -11.37 16.26 -20.62
CA ALA A 116 -12.23 17.39 -20.86
C ALA A 116 -11.62 18.38 -21.87
N ARG A 117 -10.30 18.63 -21.81
CA ARG A 117 -9.58 19.42 -22.83
C ARG A 117 -9.56 18.75 -24.20
N SER A 118 -9.48 17.42 -24.30
CA SER A 118 -9.48 16.73 -25.60
C SER A 118 -10.80 16.84 -26.36
N ARG A 119 -11.90 17.19 -25.69
CA ARG A 119 -13.21 17.42 -26.32
C ARG A 119 -13.36 18.84 -26.89
N VAL A 120 -12.42 19.73 -26.61
CA VAL A 120 -12.48 21.15 -26.93
C VAL A 120 -11.42 21.43 -28.00
N ALA A 121 -11.84 21.97 -29.15
CA ALA A 121 -10.95 22.24 -30.28
C ALA A 121 -10.05 23.48 -30.08
N PHE A 122 -10.48 24.42 -29.23
CA PHE A 122 -9.75 25.66 -28.95
C PHE A 122 -8.88 25.52 -27.71
N ARG A 123 -7.80 26.30 -27.64
CA ARG A 123 -6.82 26.27 -26.53
C ARG A 123 -7.09 27.31 -25.46
N SER A 124 -7.70 28.44 -25.83
CA SER A 124 -7.98 29.55 -24.94
C SER A 124 -9.36 30.18 -25.20
N VAL A 125 -9.81 30.96 -24.22
CA VAL A 125 -11.02 31.80 -24.32
C VAL A 125 -10.87 32.84 -25.44
N ASP A 126 -9.66 33.36 -25.65
CA ASP A 126 -9.38 34.38 -26.65
C ASP A 126 -9.50 33.83 -28.07
N GLU A 127 -9.03 32.60 -28.31
CA GLU A 127 -9.21 31.93 -29.61
C GLU A 127 -10.70 31.74 -29.94
N ILE A 128 -11.51 31.35 -28.96
CA ILE A 128 -12.97 31.25 -29.13
C ILE A 128 -13.58 32.61 -29.45
N GLN A 129 -13.14 33.67 -28.76
CA GLN A 129 -13.67 35.01 -28.99
C GLN A 129 -13.31 35.54 -30.37
N ASN A 130 -12.09 35.27 -30.85
CA ASN A 130 -11.66 35.66 -32.19
C ASN A 130 -12.50 34.97 -33.27
N GLU A 131 -12.81 33.68 -33.10
CA GLU A 131 -13.66 32.95 -34.05
C GLU A 131 -15.12 33.43 -34.00
N ILE A 132 -15.64 33.74 -32.81
CA ILE A 132 -16.97 34.38 -32.66
C ILE A 132 -16.99 35.70 -33.42
N ASN A 133 -16.00 36.57 -33.22
CA ASN A 133 -15.93 37.87 -33.89
C ASN A 133 -15.86 37.73 -35.41
N ARG A 134 -15.09 36.74 -35.90
CA ARG A 134 -14.99 36.41 -37.32
C ARG A 134 -16.34 35.98 -37.91
N LEU A 135 -17.03 35.05 -37.25
CA LEU A 135 -18.33 34.56 -37.70
C LEU A 135 -19.39 35.66 -37.63
N GLN A 136 -19.35 36.52 -36.60
CA GLN A 136 -20.22 37.68 -36.48
C GLN A 136 -20.00 38.65 -37.64
N ALA A 137 -18.75 39.01 -37.95
CA ALA A 137 -18.44 39.89 -39.08
C ALA A 137 -18.95 39.30 -40.41
N GLN A 138 -18.84 37.99 -40.62
CA GLN A 138 -19.35 37.33 -41.84
C GLN A 138 -20.89 37.35 -41.94
N VAL A 139 -21.60 37.30 -40.82
CA VAL A 139 -23.06 37.44 -40.80
C VAL A 139 -23.46 38.90 -41.02
N GLU A 140 -22.73 39.84 -40.42
CA GLU A 140 -22.98 41.28 -40.53
C GLU A 140 -22.77 41.83 -41.95
N THR A 141 -21.86 41.25 -42.74
CA THR A 141 -21.69 41.67 -44.15
C THR A 141 -22.92 41.35 -45.01
N GLY A 142 -23.80 40.43 -44.59
CA GLY A 142 -25.04 40.09 -45.29
C GLY A 142 -24.84 39.53 -46.71
N THR A 143 -23.62 39.12 -47.05
CA THR A 143 -23.25 38.59 -48.37
C THR A 143 -23.45 37.08 -48.48
N MET A 144 -23.88 36.44 -47.39
CA MET A 144 -23.98 34.99 -47.28
C MET A 144 -25.39 34.49 -47.66
N LYS A 145 -25.49 33.19 -47.95
CA LYS A 145 -26.80 32.55 -48.11
C LYS A 145 -27.45 32.41 -46.73
N ILE A 146 -28.77 32.59 -46.64
CA ILE A 146 -29.55 32.47 -45.39
C ILE A 146 -29.28 31.15 -44.64
N VAL A 147 -29.06 30.05 -45.38
CA VAL A 147 -28.74 28.74 -44.78
C VAL A 147 -27.40 28.78 -44.04
N ASP A 148 -26.40 29.44 -44.62
CA ASP A 148 -25.06 29.52 -44.04
C ASP A 148 -25.02 30.55 -42.91
N GLU A 149 -25.79 31.65 -43.00
CA GLU A 149 -25.98 32.58 -41.87
C GLU A 149 -26.58 31.87 -40.66
N LYS A 150 -27.62 31.05 -40.88
CA LYS A 150 -28.21 30.24 -39.80
C LYS A 150 -27.21 29.28 -39.18
N LYS A 151 -26.34 28.66 -39.98
CA LYS A 151 -25.26 27.80 -39.46
C LYS A 151 -24.26 28.61 -38.63
N ASN A 152 -23.78 29.74 -39.15
CA ASN A 152 -22.86 30.61 -38.42
C ASN A 152 -23.46 31.12 -37.10
N LEU A 153 -24.74 31.51 -37.08
CA LEU A 153 -25.44 31.92 -35.85
C LEU A 153 -25.57 30.76 -34.84
N ALA A 154 -25.84 29.54 -35.30
CA ALA A 154 -25.84 28.36 -34.45
C ALA A 154 -24.45 28.07 -33.88
N GLU A 155 -23.40 28.22 -34.69
CA GLU A 155 -22.01 28.03 -34.29
C GLU A 155 -21.56 29.09 -33.29
N ILE A 156 -21.86 30.38 -33.51
CA ILE A 156 -21.64 31.46 -32.54
C ILE A 156 -22.28 31.14 -31.20
N THR A 157 -23.50 30.59 -31.20
CA THR A 157 -24.19 30.20 -29.97
C THR A 157 -23.48 29.03 -29.28
N ALA A 158 -23.00 28.04 -30.03
CA ALA A 158 -22.24 26.91 -29.51
C ALA A 158 -20.89 27.35 -28.92
N LEU A 159 -20.15 28.21 -29.63
CA LEU A 159 -18.88 28.78 -29.17
C LEU A 159 -19.06 29.62 -27.90
N ASN A 160 -20.14 30.40 -27.80
CA ASN A 160 -20.45 31.14 -26.57
C ASN A 160 -20.72 30.22 -25.36
N LYS A 161 -21.34 29.05 -25.57
CA LYS A 161 -21.50 28.04 -24.52
C LYS A 161 -20.16 27.42 -24.13
N GLN A 162 -19.32 27.10 -25.12
CA GLN A 162 -17.98 26.56 -24.91
C GLN A 162 -17.08 27.55 -24.15
N LYS A 163 -17.16 28.84 -24.48
CA LYS A 163 -16.46 29.92 -23.78
C LYS A 163 -16.76 29.94 -22.28
N LYS A 164 -18.02 29.77 -21.88
CA LYS A 164 -18.41 29.70 -20.46
C LYS A 164 -17.85 28.45 -19.78
N GLY A 165 -17.78 27.32 -20.50
CA GLY A 165 -17.17 26.09 -20.00
C GLY A 165 -15.67 26.20 -19.68
N PHE A 166 -14.96 27.13 -20.32
CA PHE A 166 -13.52 27.33 -20.09
C PHE A 166 -13.16 27.81 -18.68
N ALA A 167 -14.04 28.56 -18.01
CA ALA A 167 -13.83 28.97 -16.63
C ALA A 167 -13.67 27.75 -15.69
N GLY A 168 -14.33 26.64 -16.00
CA GLY A 168 -14.17 25.38 -15.28
C GLY A 168 -12.78 24.75 -15.43
N PHE A 169 -12.09 24.96 -16.56
CA PHE A 169 -10.74 24.43 -16.78
C PHE A 169 -9.68 25.14 -15.93
N GLU A 170 -9.82 26.44 -15.73
CA GLU A 170 -8.93 27.20 -14.84
C GLU A 170 -9.12 26.77 -13.38
N GLN A 171 -10.36 26.57 -12.95
CA GLN A 171 -10.64 26.07 -11.61
C GLN A 171 -10.08 24.65 -11.41
N ALA A 172 -10.26 23.76 -12.40
CA ALA A 172 -9.65 22.42 -12.36
C ALA A 172 -8.11 22.48 -12.31
N GLN A 173 -7.50 23.41 -13.04
CA GLN A 173 -6.04 23.61 -13.00
C GLN A 173 -5.57 24.07 -11.61
N LYS A 174 -6.27 25.03 -11.00
CA LYS A 174 -5.98 25.49 -9.64
C LYS A 174 -6.03 24.33 -8.63
N GLN A 175 -7.06 23.49 -8.71
CA GLN A 175 -7.16 22.30 -7.84
C GLN A 175 -5.98 21.33 -8.02
N ILE A 176 -5.52 21.12 -9.26
CA ILE A 176 -4.35 20.29 -9.56
C ILE A 176 -3.09 20.90 -8.93
N ASP A 177 -2.92 22.21 -9.04
CA ASP A 177 -1.74 22.90 -8.52
C ASP A 177 -1.75 22.98 -6.99
N ASP A 178 -2.92 23.14 -6.37
CA ASP A 178 -3.12 23.05 -4.92
C ASP A 178 -2.72 21.65 -4.39
N ILE A 179 -3.16 20.58 -5.06
CA ILE A 179 -2.79 19.21 -4.67
C ILE A 179 -1.28 18.99 -4.83
N LYS A 180 -0.66 19.49 -5.90
CA LYS A 180 0.81 19.42 -6.07
C LYS A 180 1.54 20.16 -4.96
N ALA A 181 1.06 21.35 -4.58
CA ALA A 181 1.63 22.13 -3.48
C ALA A 181 1.54 21.35 -2.16
N GLN A 182 0.38 20.76 -1.84
CA GLN A 182 0.20 19.92 -0.66
C GLN A 182 1.16 18.72 -0.63
N ILE A 183 1.33 18.03 -1.77
CA ILE A 183 2.30 16.92 -1.88
C ILE A 183 3.72 17.42 -1.63
N ALA A 184 4.10 18.56 -2.22
CA ALA A 184 5.43 19.14 -2.05
C ALA A 184 5.69 19.54 -0.60
N ASP A 185 4.70 20.11 0.09
CA ASP A 185 4.84 20.53 1.48
C ASP A 185 4.95 19.34 2.44
N ILE A 186 4.17 18.27 2.22
CA ILE A 186 4.35 17.03 3.00
C ILE A 186 5.73 16.43 2.74
N LYS A 187 6.19 16.38 1.49
CA LYS A 187 7.53 15.88 1.16
C LYS A 187 8.65 16.70 1.83
N LYS A 188 8.55 18.04 1.82
CA LYS A 188 9.49 18.90 2.54
C LYS A 188 9.53 18.59 4.04
N SER A 189 8.37 18.37 4.67
CA SER A 189 8.30 18.03 6.10
C SER A 189 8.95 16.69 6.44
N MET A 190 9.09 15.78 5.47
CA MET A 190 9.73 14.47 5.63
C MET A 190 11.25 14.49 5.46
N ASP A 191 11.79 15.53 4.82
CA ASP A 191 13.22 15.64 4.50
C ASP A 191 14.08 16.20 5.64
N ASP A 192 13.45 16.64 6.73
CA ASP A 192 14.12 17.12 7.94
C ASP A 192 14.93 15.99 8.60
N PRO A 193 16.25 16.13 8.84
CA PRO A 193 17.11 15.08 9.40
C PRO A 193 16.63 14.52 10.75
N ALA A 194 15.91 15.30 11.56
CA ALA A 194 15.28 14.84 12.79
C ALA A 194 14.19 13.77 12.56
N SER A 195 13.55 13.78 11.38
CA SER A 195 12.54 12.81 10.95
C SER A 195 13.14 11.57 10.27
N LYS A 196 14.45 11.55 10.00
CA LYS A 196 15.18 10.44 9.37
C LYS A 196 16.00 9.59 10.37
N ALA A 197 16.25 10.10 11.58
CA ALA A 197 16.99 9.42 12.66
C ALA A 197 16.12 8.42 13.45
#